data_AF-A0A2E7LTE7-F1
#
_entry.id   AF-A0A2E7LTE7-F1
#
_cell.length_a   1.000
_cell.length_b   1.000
_cell.length_c   1.000
_cell.angle_alpha   90.00
_cell.angle_beta   90.00
_cell.angle_gamma   90.00
#
_symmetry.space_group_name_H-M   'P 1'
#
loop_
_entity.id
_entity.type
_entity.pdbx_description
1 polymer ?
#
loop_
_entity_poly.entity_id
_entity_poly.type
_entity_poly.pdbx_seq_one_letter_code
_entity_poly.pdbx_strand_id
1 'polypeptide(L)'
;MANNQPTNAVVVIPDDSVNIPNPGVIISGTNTGAGTTLTDVGKGFTNAETNPKGFNINGGDVVYDSAGAIAEVRDVINSSDIELLSGISPGTYEIYKGNQQFQSPGYSLFVGTGGNLRVLTVGGETVALNNIADASFIPLQVQRVYATGTTAADIIAMI
;
A
#
# COMPACT_ATOMS: atom_id res chain seq x y z
N MET A 1 -11.11 -27.77 -0.94
CA MET A 1 -10.62 -26.51 -1.52
C MET A 1 -9.15 -26.41 -1.16
N ALA A 2 -8.26 -26.09 -2.10
CA ALA A 2 -6.83 -26.04 -1.82
C ALA A 2 -6.56 -24.85 -0.89
N ASN A 3 -6.13 -25.12 0.35
CA ASN A 3 -5.84 -24.11 1.39
C ASN A 3 -4.66 -23.18 1.05
N ASN A 4 -4.12 -23.21 -0.18
CA ASN A 4 -2.93 -22.47 -0.61
C ASN A 4 -3.20 -21.55 -1.82
N GLN A 5 -4.46 -21.29 -2.18
CA GLN A 5 -4.76 -20.31 -3.22
C GLN A 5 -4.96 -18.93 -2.60
N PRO A 6 -4.32 -17.87 -3.15
CA PRO A 6 -4.61 -16.51 -2.72
C PRO A 6 -6.09 -16.17 -2.92
N THR A 7 -6.67 -15.49 -1.94
CA THR A 7 -8.07 -15.07 -1.92
C THR A 7 -8.23 -13.57 -2.09
N ASN A 8 -7.16 -12.82 -1.84
CA ASN A 8 -7.13 -11.37 -1.91
C ASN A 8 -5.86 -10.90 -2.63
N ALA A 9 -5.94 -9.72 -3.24
CA ALA A 9 -4.81 -9.11 -3.92
C ALA A 9 -4.87 -7.59 -3.90
N VAL A 10 -3.70 -6.96 -4.04
CA VAL A 10 -3.55 -5.52 -4.16
C VAL A 10 -2.45 -5.22 -5.18
N VAL A 11 -2.60 -4.12 -5.92
CA VAL A 11 -1.53 -3.62 -6.79
C VAL A 11 -0.34 -3.23 -5.92
N VAL A 12 0.87 -3.53 -6.37
CA VAL A 12 2.07 -3.06 -5.68
C VAL A 12 2.51 -1.74 -6.30
N ILE A 13 2.60 -0.71 -5.46
CA ILE A 13 3.35 0.51 -5.75
C ILE A 13 4.72 0.38 -5.08
N PRO A 14 5.83 0.26 -5.83
CA PRO A 14 7.16 0.19 -5.24
C PRO A 14 7.50 1.45 -4.44
N ASP A 15 8.04 1.26 -3.24
CA ASP A 15 8.51 2.33 -2.38
C ASP A 15 9.61 1.82 -1.43
N ASP A 16 10.56 2.69 -1.10
CA ASP A 16 11.71 2.30 -0.27
C ASP A 16 11.39 2.30 1.24
N SER A 17 10.28 2.92 1.62
CA SER A 17 9.89 3.19 3.00
C SER A 17 8.54 2.57 3.39
N VAL A 18 7.56 2.56 2.49
CA VAL A 18 6.20 2.09 2.76
C VAL A 18 6.04 0.62 2.35
N ASN A 19 5.47 -0.19 3.24
CA ASN A 19 5.20 -1.61 2.96
C ASN A 19 3.94 -1.77 2.08
N ILE A 20 3.80 -2.94 1.44
CA ILE A 20 2.58 -3.31 0.72
C ILE A 20 1.43 -3.36 1.75
N PRO A 21 0.30 -2.65 1.55
CA PRO A 21 -0.81 -2.66 2.48
C PRO A 21 -1.65 -3.94 2.38
N ASN A 22 -2.56 -4.13 3.33
CA ASN A 22 -3.53 -5.22 3.25
C ASN A 22 -4.51 -4.96 2.10
N PRO A 23 -4.81 -5.96 1.26
CA PRO A 23 -5.90 -5.87 0.30
C PRO A 23 -7.23 -5.50 0.97
N GLY A 24 -8.02 -4.67 0.28
CA GLY A 24 -9.32 -4.21 0.75
C GLY A 24 -9.30 -2.72 1.06
N VAL A 25 -9.83 -1.94 0.12
CA VAL A 25 -10.00 -0.49 0.28
C VAL A 25 -10.93 -0.22 1.45
N ILE A 26 -10.48 0.59 2.41
CA ILE A 26 -11.31 1.02 3.55
C ILE A 26 -12.05 2.33 3.25
N ILE A 27 -11.42 3.24 2.51
CA ILE A 27 -12.01 4.52 2.07
C ILE A 27 -11.44 4.85 0.69
N SER A 28 -12.27 5.37 -0.21
CA SER A 28 -11.82 6.02 -1.45
C SER A 28 -12.50 7.36 -1.63
N GLY A 29 -11.87 8.25 -2.40
CA GLY A 29 -12.32 9.64 -2.53
C GLY A 29 -11.56 10.44 -3.57
N THR A 30 -11.65 11.76 -3.45
CA THR A 30 -10.93 12.73 -4.27
C THR A 30 -10.19 13.71 -3.37
N ASN A 31 -8.87 13.63 -3.38
CA ASN A 31 -7.99 14.54 -2.68
C ASN A 31 -7.97 15.90 -3.39
N THR A 32 -8.38 16.95 -2.70
CA THR A 32 -8.23 18.35 -3.09
C THR A 32 -7.07 19.05 -2.38
N GLY A 33 -6.43 18.37 -1.42
CA GLY A 33 -5.25 18.84 -0.71
C GLY A 33 -3.98 18.77 -1.57
N ALA A 34 -2.86 19.24 -1.02
CA ALA A 34 -1.57 19.25 -1.69
C ALA A 34 -0.44 18.96 -0.70
N GLY A 35 0.71 18.51 -1.21
CA GLY A 35 1.84 18.14 -0.36
C GLY A 35 1.50 16.95 0.51
N THR A 36 1.81 17.03 1.80
CA THR A 36 1.58 15.96 2.79
C THR A 36 0.19 16.00 3.43
N THR A 37 -0.72 16.86 2.97
CA THR A 37 -2.09 16.90 3.47
C THR A 37 -3.03 16.36 2.42
N LEU A 38 -3.75 15.30 2.77
CA LEU A 38 -4.89 14.83 2.00
C LEU A 38 -6.14 15.49 2.57
N THR A 39 -6.84 16.24 1.73
CA THR A 39 -8.11 16.89 2.05
C THR A 39 -9.21 16.33 1.16
N ASP A 40 -10.29 15.82 1.74
CA ASP A 40 -11.51 15.43 1.02
C ASP A 40 -12.75 15.87 1.83
N VAL A 41 -13.27 17.03 1.46
CA VAL A 41 -14.39 17.66 2.17
C VAL A 41 -15.64 16.79 2.04
N GLY A 42 -16.14 16.32 3.18
CA GLY A 42 -17.33 15.46 3.24
C GLY A 42 -17.00 13.96 3.28
N LYS A 43 -15.73 13.57 3.23
CA LYS A 43 -15.31 12.28 3.79
C LYS A 43 -15.32 12.36 5.32
N GLY A 44 -15.53 11.21 5.94
CA GLY A 44 -15.46 11.04 7.38
C GLY A 44 -14.26 10.17 7.74
N PHE A 45 -13.07 10.77 7.78
CA PHE A 45 -11.86 10.10 8.26
C PHE A 45 -11.94 9.80 9.76
N THR A 46 -12.67 10.66 10.47
CA THR A 46 -13.12 10.39 11.84
C THR A 46 -14.42 9.60 11.82
N ASN A 47 -14.66 8.82 12.88
CA ASN A 47 -15.97 8.21 13.05
C ASN A 47 -16.98 9.30 13.42
N ALA A 48 -17.98 9.52 12.57
CA ALA A 48 -19.15 10.31 12.93
C ALA A 48 -19.94 9.54 14.01
N GLU A 49 -19.77 10.00 15.25
CA GLU A 49 -20.44 9.61 16.52
C GLU A 49 -20.13 8.21 17.13
N THR A 50 -19.57 8.27 18.35
CA THR A 50 -19.57 7.24 19.42
C THR A 50 -19.40 5.77 19.03
N ASN A 51 -18.26 5.43 18.40
CA ASN A 51 -17.71 4.07 18.54
C ASN A 51 -16.69 4.04 19.69
N PRO A 52 -16.82 3.12 20.66
CA PRO A 52 -15.80 2.86 21.69
C PRO A 52 -14.38 2.52 21.18
N LYS A 53 -14.14 2.46 19.86
CA LYS A 53 -12.90 1.95 19.21
C LYS A 53 -12.12 2.96 18.35
N GLY A 54 -12.45 4.26 18.30
CA GLY A 54 -11.60 5.28 17.64
C GLY A 54 -11.86 5.51 16.14
N PHE A 55 -10.91 6.16 15.44
CA PHE A 55 -11.00 6.62 14.04
C PHE A 55 -11.16 5.48 13.00
N ASN A 56 -11.69 5.78 11.80
CA ASN A 56 -11.80 4.82 10.68
C ASN A 56 -10.46 4.59 9.98
N ILE A 57 -9.70 5.68 9.88
CA ILE A 57 -8.32 5.71 9.44
C ILE A 57 -7.44 5.86 10.68
N ASN A 58 -6.29 5.21 10.70
CA ASN A 58 -5.32 5.34 11.78
C ASN A 58 -3.98 5.78 11.21
N GLY A 59 -3.13 6.39 12.05
CA GLY A 59 -1.72 6.51 11.73
C GLY A 59 -1.16 5.12 11.39
N GLY A 60 -0.40 5.05 10.29
CA GLY A 60 0.11 3.82 9.72
C GLY A 60 -0.76 3.19 8.63
N ASP A 61 -1.97 3.68 8.36
CA ASP A 61 -2.73 3.29 7.16
C ASP A 61 -2.04 3.81 5.88
N VAL A 62 -2.36 3.24 4.72
CA VAL A 62 -1.64 3.52 3.48
C VAL A 62 -2.59 4.09 2.44
N VAL A 63 -2.16 5.17 1.78
CA VAL A 63 -2.87 5.85 0.71
C VAL A 63 -2.21 5.55 -0.62
N TYR A 64 -3.01 5.14 -1.60
CA TYR A 64 -2.64 5.08 -3.02
C TYR A 64 -3.31 6.24 -3.74
N ASP A 65 -2.56 6.99 -4.54
CA ASP A 65 -3.14 7.96 -5.47
C ASP A 65 -3.25 7.39 -6.89
N SER A 66 -4.08 8.02 -7.72
CA SER A 66 -4.24 7.61 -9.12
C SER A 66 -3.03 7.90 -10.02
N ALA A 67 -2.03 8.62 -9.53
CA ALA A 67 -0.78 8.86 -10.24
C ALA A 67 0.28 7.77 -9.95
N GLY A 68 -0.04 6.79 -9.09
CA GLY A 68 0.85 5.71 -8.72
C GLY A 68 1.81 6.06 -7.59
N ALA A 69 1.52 7.07 -6.79
CA ALA A 69 2.23 7.33 -5.54
C ALA A 69 1.58 6.59 -4.37
N ILE A 70 2.42 6.25 -3.40
CA ILE A 70 2.04 5.60 -2.15
C ILE A 70 2.54 6.46 -0.98
N ALA A 71 1.70 6.61 0.04
CA ALA A 71 2.04 7.35 1.25
C ALA A 71 1.44 6.68 2.48
N GLU A 72 2.13 6.76 3.61
CA GLU A 72 1.60 6.33 4.90
C GLU A 72 0.90 7.51 5.60
N VAL A 73 -0.23 7.26 6.24
CA VAL A 73 -0.94 8.20 7.09
C VAL A 73 -0.11 8.45 8.35
N ARG A 74 0.26 9.70 8.60
CA ARG A 74 0.88 10.13 9.85
C ARG A 74 -0.14 10.23 10.97
N ASP A 75 -1.18 11.05 10.74
CA ASP A 75 -2.20 11.34 11.74
C ASP A 75 -3.51 11.77 11.09
N VAL A 76 -4.63 11.59 11.81
CA VAL A 76 -5.95 12.07 11.41
C VAL A 76 -6.18 13.43 12.05
N ILE A 77 -6.15 14.49 11.23
CA ILE A 77 -6.25 15.87 11.72
C ILE A 77 -7.70 16.20 12.08
N ASN A 78 -8.63 15.88 11.18
CA ASN A 78 -10.06 16.07 11.39
C ASN A 78 -10.88 15.16 10.45
N SER A 79 -12.20 15.38 10.34
CA SER A 79 -13.06 14.54 9.50
C SER A 79 -12.71 14.60 8.01
N SER A 80 -12.19 15.72 7.52
CA SER A 80 -11.88 15.97 6.11
C SER A 80 -10.40 16.02 5.78
N ASP A 81 -9.51 16.03 6.78
CA ASP A 81 -8.07 16.14 6.58
C ASP A 81 -7.30 15.04 7.33
N ILE A 82 -6.33 14.44 6.63
CA ILE A 82 -5.29 13.60 7.22
C ILE A 82 -3.91 14.11 6.81
N GLU A 83 -2.94 13.93 7.70
CA GLU A 83 -1.52 14.21 7.40
C GLU A 83 -0.83 12.91 6.98
N LEU A 84 0.04 12.99 5.98
CA LEU A 84 0.80 11.89 5.40
C LEU A 84 2.30 12.03 5.71
N LEU A 85 3.03 10.91 5.69
CA LEU A 85 4.50 10.90 5.80
C LEU A 85 5.19 11.42 4.54
N SER A 86 4.57 11.21 3.37
CA SER A 86 5.01 11.67 2.05
C SER A 86 3.83 12.31 1.30
N GLY A 87 4.14 13.15 0.31
CA GLY A 87 3.09 13.82 -0.45
C GLY A 87 2.49 12.96 -1.55
N ILE A 88 1.21 13.17 -1.83
CA ILE A 88 0.50 12.58 -2.97
C ILE A 88 -0.09 13.68 -3.87
N SER A 89 -0.46 13.31 -5.09
CA SER A 89 -1.10 14.25 -6.02
C SER A 89 -2.55 14.53 -5.63
N PRO A 90 -3.09 15.72 -5.98
CA PRO A 90 -4.54 15.91 -6.03
C PRO A 90 -5.16 14.94 -7.03
N GLY A 91 -6.37 14.44 -6.75
CA GLY A 91 -7.03 13.44 -7.58
C GLY A 91 -7.64 12.30 -6.79
N THR A 92 -8.05 11.23 -7.47
CA THR A 92 -8.66 10.08 -6.80
C THR A 92 -7.65 9.33 -5.96
N TYR A 93 -8.09 8.83 -4.81
CA TYR A 93 -7.27 8.02 -3.92
C TYR A 93 -8.05 6.84 -3.34
N GLU A 94 -7.29 5.86 -2.87
CA GLU A 94 -7.78 4.73 -2.08
C GLU A 94 -6.91 4.61 -0.82
N ILE A 95 -7.54 4.31 0.31
CA ILE A 95 -6.88 4.05 1.58
C ILE A 95 -7.05 2.58 1.91
N TYR A 96 -5.98 1.97 2.41
CA TYR A 96 -5.88 0.59 2.83
C TYR A 96 -5.35 0.51 4.25
N LYS A 97 -5.60 -0.61 4.93
CA LYS A 97 -4.92 -0.87 6.21
C LYS A 97 -3.45 -1.15 5.95
N GLY A 98 -2.58 -0.40 6.61
CA GLY A 98 -1.14 -0.57 6.44
C GLY A 98 -0.63 -1.87 7.06
N ASN A 99 0.54 -2.27 6.63
CA ASN A 99 1.28 -3.38 7.22
C ASN A 99 2.52 -2.80 7.90
N GLN A 100 2.41 -2.53 9.20
CA GLN A 100 3.51 -1.98 9.96
C GLN A 100 4.60 -3.03 10.21
N GLN A 101 5.82 -2.55 10.39
CA GLN A 101 7.08 -3.29 10.45
C GLN A 101 6.97 -4.74 11.00
N PHE A 102 7.25 -5.73 10.13
CA PHE A 102 7.23 -7.19 10.38
C PHE A 102 5.87 -7.80 10.76
N GLN A 103 4.78 -7.06 10.59
CA GLN A 103 3.41 -7.56 10.71
C GLN A 103 2.75 -7.74 9.34
N SER A 104 3.53 -7.63 8.25
CA SER A 104 3.02 -7.99 6.93
C SER A 104 2.61 -9.46 6.95
N PRO A 105 1.42 -9.79 6.43
CA PRO A 105 0.98 -11.17 6.38
C PRO A 105 1.75 -11.97 5.31
N GLY A 106 2.58 -11.29 4.51
CA GLY A 106 3.42 -11.87 3.47
C GLY A 106 2.66 -12.09 2.17
N TYR A 107 3.25 -11.61 1.08
CA TYR A 107 2.61 -11.66 -0.24
C TYR A 107 3.45 -12.44 -1.22
N SER A 108 2.83 -13.39 -1.91
CA SER A 108 3.38 -13.86 -3.20
C SER A 108 3.11 -12.80 -4.26
N LEU A 109 4.00 -12.68 -5.25
CA LEU A 109 3.88 -11.66 -6.29
C LEU A 109 3.60 -12.26 -7.65
N PHE A 110 2.75 -11.60 -8.42
CA PHE A 110 2.71 -11.73 -9.87
C PHE A 110 3.41 -10.50 -10.47
N VAL A 111 4.25 -10.73 -11.48
CA VAL A 111 4.98 -9.69 -12.20
C VAL A 111 4.53 -9.72 -13.65
N GLY A 112 3.74 -8.73 -14.08
CA GLY A 112 3.26 -8.66 -15.46
C GLY A 112 4.38 -8.33 -16.44
N THR A 113 5.17 -7.30 -16.15
CA THR A 113 6.32 -6.88 -16.97
C THR A 113 7.62 -7.15 -16.20
N GLY A 114 8.50 -7.93 -16.82
CA GLY A 114 9.76 -8.41 -16.26
C GLY A 114 10.81 -7.32 -16.04
N GLY A 115 11.91 -7.70 -15.40
CA GLY A 115 12.97 -6.80 -15.01
C GLY A 115 13.65 -7.22 -13.72
N ASN A 116 14.33 -6.28 -13.06
CA ASN A 116 14.86 -6.50 -11.73
C ASN A 116 13.76 -6.23 -10.70
N LEU A 117 13.69 -7.05 -9.66
CA LEU A 117 12.76 -6.89 -8.54
C LEU A 117 13.54 -6.94 -7.24
N ARG A 118 13.54 -5.84 -6.50
CA ARG A 118 14.17 -5.78 -5.18
C ARG A 118 13.09 -5.74 -4.11
N VAL A 119 13.16 -6.66 -3.16
CA VAL A 119 12.13 -6.86 -2.14
C VAL A 119 12.70 -6.93 -0.74
N LEU A 120 11.88 -6.57 0.24
CA LEU A 120 12.05 -6.95 1.65
C LEU A 120 11.10 -8.12 1.92
N THR A 121 11.64 -9.24 2.38
CA THR A 121 10.84 -10.39 2.83
C THR A 121 10.26 -10.13 4.22
N VAL A 122 9.24 -10.90 4.61
CA VAL A 122 8.75 -10.91 6.00
C VAL A 122 9.81 -11.38 7.01
N GLY A 123 10.83 -12.13 6.56
CA GLY A 123 11.98 -12.52 7.37
C GLY A 123 12.98 -11.40 7.62
N GLY A 124 12.81 -10.25 6.96
CA GLY A 124 13.68 -9.07 7.09
C GLY A 124 14.88 -9.08 6.15
N GLU A 125 14.96 -10.04 5.22
CA GLU A 125 16.01 -10.06 4.20
C GLU A 125 15.67 -9.15 3.03
N THR A 126 16.65 -8.36 2.59
CA THR A 126 16.57 -7.64 1.32
C THR A 126 17.15 -8.52 0.22
N VAL A 127 16.36 -8.82 -0.80
CA VAL A 127 16.73 -9.70 -1.92
C VAL A 127 16.52 -8.98 -3.24
N ALA A 128 17.46 -9.14 -4.18
CA ALA A 128 17.33 -8.68 -5.55
C ALA A 128 17.20 -9.89 -6.49
N LEU A 129 16.03 -10.02 -7.12
CA LEU A 129 15.75 -11.00 -8.15
C LEU A 129 15.98 -10.32 -9.51
N ASN A 130 17.10 -10.66 -10.15
CA ASN A 130 17.50 -10.01 -11.40
C ASN A 130 16.91 -10.74 -12.61
N ASN A 131 16.58 -9.98 -13.66
CA ASN A 131 16.10 -10.50 -14.95
C ASN A 131 14.91 -11.46 -14.81
N ILE A 132 13.94 -11.13 -13.96
CA ILE A 132 12.65 -11.83 -13.94
C ILE A 132 11.98 -11.64 -15.31
N ALA A 133 11.42 -12.72 -15.86
CA ALA A 133 10.68 -12.69 -17.11
C ALA A 133 9.26 -12.10 -16.92
N ASP A 134 8.65 -11.65 -18.01
CA ASP A 134 7.24 -11.24 -18.02
C ASP A 134 6.32 -12.37 -17.53
N ALA A 135 5.17 -12.00 -16.97
CA ALA A 135 4.17 -12.92 -16.41
C ALA A 135 4.72 -13.94 -15.40
N SER A 136 5.71 -13.56 -14.60
CA SER A 136 6.32 -14.44 -13.59
C SER A 136 5.54 -14.46 -12.28
N PHE A 137 5.48 -15.64 -11.66
CA PHE A 137 5.00 -15.81 -10.29
C PHE A 137 6.19 -15.95 -9.32
N ILE A 138 6.22 -15.13 -8.28
CA ILE A 138 7.28 -15.09 -7.29
C ILE A 138 6.72 -15.64 -5.96
N PRO A 139 7.01 -16.92 -5.63
CA PRO A 139 6.51 -17.58 -4.42
C PRO A 139 7.37 -17.23 -3.20
N LEU A 140 7.61 -15.94 -2.97
CA LEU A 140 8.36 -15.42 -1.84
C LEU A 140 7.39 -14.65 -0.94
N GLN A 141 7.54 -14.76 0.38
CA GLN A 141 6.73 -14.00 1.33
C GLN A 141 7.25 -12.56 1.43
N VAL A 142 6.74 -11.68 0.58
CA VAL A 142 7.20 -10.29 0.45
C VAL A 142 6.43 -9.36 1.39
N GLN A 143 7.15 -8.44 2.02
CA GLN A 143 6.59 -7.33 2.81
C GLN A 143 6.60 -6.01 2.02
N ARG A 144 7.66 -5.76 1.24
CA ARG A 144 7.83 -4.51 0.48
C ARG A 144 8.55 -4.78 -0.83
N VAL A 145 8.17 -4.05 -1.87
CA VAL A 145 8.94 -3.94 -3.10
C VAL A 145 9.59 -2.55 -3.11
N TYR A 146 10.91 -2.51 -3.21
CA TYR A 146 11.66 -1.26 -3.25
C TYR A 146 11.45 -0.55 -4.58
N ALA A 147 11.32 0.78 -4.57
CA ALA A 147 11.37 1.58 -5.79
C ALA A 147 12.79 1.58 -6.36
N THR A 148 13.81 1.70 -5.50
CA THR A 148 15.20 1.66 -5.94
C THR A 148 15.63 0.23 -6.27
N GLY A 149 16.12 0.05 -7.50
CA GLY A 149 16.61 -1.26 -7.98
C GLY A 149 15.51 -2.19 -8.50
N THR A 150 14.26 -1.75 -8.56
CA THR A 150 13.17 -2.46 -9.24
C THR A 150 12.90 -1.81 -10.60
N THR A 151 12.94 -2.60 -11.66
CA THR A 151 12.51 -2.20 -13.01
C THR A 151 11.34 -3.05 -13.52
N ALA A 152 11.02 -4.15 -12.82
CA ALA A 152 9.80 -4.90 -13.05
C ALA A 152 8.56 -4.02 -12.78
N ALA A 153 7.50 -4.24 -13.54
CA ALA A 153 6.27 -3.46 -13.47
C ALA A 153 5.03 -4.37 -13.53
N ASP A 154 3.84 -3.77 -13.41
CA ASP A 154 2.56 -4.47 -13.37
C ASP A 154 2.53 -5.56 -12.28
N ILE A 155 2.99 -5.18 -11.09
CA ILE A 155 3.19 -6.10 -9.96
C ILE A 155 1.90 -6.18 -9.13
N ILE A 156 1.47 -7.41 -8.83
CA ILE A 156 0.32 -7.68 -7.96
C ILE A 156 0.78 -8.51 -6.77
N ALA A 157 0.44 -8.06 -5.56
CA ALA A 157 0.64 -8.80 -4.33
C ALA A 157 -0.60 -9.61 -3.99
N MET A 158 -0.42 -10.88 -3.63
CA MET A 158 -1.50 -11.84 -3.42
C MET A 158 -1.33 -12.59 -2.10
N ILE A 159 -2.44 -12.78 -1.39
CA ILE A 159 -2.52 -13.49 -0.11
C ILE A 159 -3.75 -14.39 -0.02
#